data_AF-A0A529Y3L2-F1
#
_entry.id   AF-A0A529Y3L2-F1
#
_cell.length_a   1.000
_cell.length_b   1.000
_cell.length_c   1.000
_cell.angle_alpha   90.00
_cell.angle_beta   90.00
_cell.angle_gamma   90.00
#
_symmetry.space_group_name_H-M   'P 1'
#
loop_
_entity.id
_entity.type
_entity.pdbx_description
1 polymer ?
#
loop_
_entity_poly.entity_id
_entity_poly.type
_entity_poly.pdbx_seq_one_letter_code
_entity_poly.pdbx_strand_id
1 'polypeptide(L)'
;DWQREATRDLATGRIGAAIDAYDAQGMVHQAASRDEARSDLVERWDRDRHAEPEASRIILTHTNDEVRALNKAARERMRAAGDLGEEVRVDVERGARHFANGDRVMFLRNERSLGVKNGTLGVIEELSIQSMAVRTDDGRSVRFDLKDYAHIDHGYAATIHKAQGMTIDRTHVLATPGMDAHGSYVSMSRHRDGMELHYGSDDFGTRDRLVRTLSRDRAKDMASDYDQIHPAQSYAERRGISFRQRVVEIVRRIFPEKLRDRAQRRR
;
A
#
# COMPACT_ATOMS: atom_id res chain seq x y z
N ASP A 1 -15.74 -17.28 7.02
CA ASP A 1 -14.80 -16.43 6.27
C ASP A 1 -14.06 -15.54 7.26
N TRP A 2 -12.83 -15.94 7.60
CA TRP A 2 -12.02 -15.32 8.64
C TRP A 2 -11.45 -13.97 8.20
N GLN A 3 -11.14 -13.77 6.91
CA GLN A 3 -10.64 -12.50 6.36
C GLN A 3 -11.68 -11.39 6.49
N ARG A 4 -12.95 -11.72 6.26
CA ARG A 4 -14.08 -10.80 6.51
C ARG A 4 -14.17 -10.40 7.98
N GLU A 5 -13.91 -11.31 8.91
CA GLU A 5 -13.90 -11.00 10.34
C GLU A 5 -12.69 -10.15 10.73
N ALA A 6 -11.49 -10.49 10.25
CA ALA A 6 -10.28 -9.70 10.45
C ALA A 6 -10.45 -8.25 9.92
N THR A 7 -11.06 -8.08 8.75
CA THR A 7 -11.39 -6.76 8.18
C THR A 7 -12.37 -5.97 9.05
N ARG A 8 -13.38 -6.64 9.62
CA ARG A 8 -14.30 -6.02 10.59
C ARG A 8 -13.56 -5.63 11.87
N ASP A 9 -12.59 -6.43 12.30
CA ASP A 9 -11.79 -6.15 13.50
C ASP A 9 -10.89 -4.94 13.29
N LEU A 10 -10.24 -4.83 12.12
CA LEU A 10 -9.52 -3.63 11.72
C LEU A 10 -10.44 -2.40 11.75
N ALA A 11 -11.62 -2.50 11.16
CA ALA A 11 -12.57 -1.40 11.08
C ALA A 11 -13.14 -0.94 12.43
N THR A 12 -13.28 -1.87 13.38
CA THR A 12 -13.78 -1.58 14.73
C THR A 12 -12.66 -1.18 15.71
N GLY A 13 -11.41 -1.12 15.23
CA GLY A 13 -10.23 -0.80 16.03
C GLY A 13 -9.77 -1.94 16.92
N ARG A 14 -10.20 -3.18 16.66
CA ARG A 14 -9.70 -4.41 17.29
C ARG A 14 -8.47 -4.92 16.54
N ILE A 15 -7.47 -4.04 16.37
CA ILE A 15 -6.27 -4.31 15.55
C ILE A 15 -5.53 -5.56 16.03
N GLY A 16 -5.40 -5.76 17.34
CA GLY A 16 -4.79 -6.97 17.90
C GLY A 16 -5.46 -8.26 17.42
N ALA A 17 -6.79 -8.33 17.51
CA ALA A 17 -7.55 -9.50 17.05
C ALA A 17 -7.40 -9.75 15.54
N ALA A 18 -7.32 -8.68 14.75
CA ALA A 18 -7.04 -8.81 13.32
C ALA A 18 -5.63 -9.36 13.06
N ILE A 19 -4.61 -8.84 13.75
CA ILE A 19 -3.23 -9.35 13.64
C ILE A 19 -3.16 -10.81 14.06
N ASP A 20 -3.86 -11.20 15.13
CA ASP A 20 -3.96 -12.59 15.58
C ASP A 20 -4.59 -13.50 14.52
N ALA A 21 -5.61 -13.02 13.82
CA ALA A 21 -6.22 -13.77 12.72
C ALA A 21 -5.25 -13.98 11.54
N TYR A 22 -4.49 -12.95 11.14
CA TYR A 22 -3.48 -13.08 10.08
C TYR A 22 -2.31 -13.96 10.51
N ASP A 23 -1.84 -13.82 11.74
CA ASP A 23 -0.74 -14.60 12.29
C ASP A 23 -1.08 -16.09 12.38
N ALA A 24 -2.32 -16.43 12.75
CA ALA A 24 -2.82 -17.80 12.73
C ALA A 24 -2.83 -18.44 11.32
N GLN A 25 -2.72 -17.63 10.26
CA GLN A 25 -2.60 -18.08 8.87
C GLN A 25 -1.14 -17.99 8.36
N GLY A 26 -0.18 -17.67 9.23
CA GLY A 26 1.23 -17.51 8.88
C GLY A 26 1.51 -16.26 8.05
N MET A 27 0.65 -15.24 8.12
CA MET A 27 0.76 -14.01 7.32
C MET A 27 1.43 -12.84 8.06
N VAL A 28 1.94 -13.07 9.26
CA VAL A 28 2.65 -12.06 10.06
C VAL A 28 4.09 -12.51 10.26
N HIS A 29 5.04 -11.64 9.93
CA HIS A 29 6.45 -11.95 9.83
C HIS A 29 7.27 -10.95 10.64
N GLN A 30 7.99 -11.47 11.62
CA GLN A 30 8.94 -10.72 12.43
C GLN A 30 10.35 -11.04 11.99
N ALA A 31 11.16 -10.01 11.77
CA ALA A 31 12.60 -10.12 11.55
C ALA A 31 13.38 -9.46 12.70
N ALA A 32 14.71 -9.65 12.77
CA ALA A 32 15.52 -9.04 13.82
C ALA A 32 15.63 -7.51 13.63
N SER A 33 15.63 -7.03 12.39
CA SER A 33 15.68 -5.60 12.05
C SER A 33 14.68 -5.20 10.96
N ARG A 34 14.43 -3.89 10.81
CA ARG A 34 13.63 -3.37 9.68
C ARG A 34 14.26 -3.71 8.34
N ASP A 35 15.58 -3.64 8.25
CA ASP A 35 16.31 -3.93 7.02
C ASP A 35 16.16 -5.39 6.60
N GLU A 36 16.21 -6.31 7.56
CA GLU A 36 15.94 -7.74 7.34
C GLU A 36 14.46 -7.97 6.98
N ALA A 37 13.52 -7.34 7.69
CA ALA A 37 12.09 -7.41 7.36
C ALA A 37 11.82 -6.94 5.92
N ARG A 38 12.53 -5.92 5.45
CA ARG A 38 12.45 -5.44 4.07
C ARG A 38 13.00 -6.46 3.07
N SER A 39 14.12 -7.12 3.38
CA SER A 39 14.69 -8.17 2.54
C SER A 39 13.74 -9.36 2.43
N ASP A 40 13.27 -9.88 3.57
CA ASP A 40 12.33 -11.00 3.64
C ASP A 40 11.02 -10.71 2.93
N LEU A 41 10.50 -9.49 3.07
CA LEU A 41 9.32 -9.02 2.36
C LEU A 41 9.54 -9.11 0.85
N VAL A 42 10.64 -8.57 0.33
CA VAL A 42 10.95 -8.56 -1.11
C VAL A 42 11.13 -9.98 -1.64
N GLU A 43 11.71 -10.89 -0.85
CA GLU A 43 11.83 -12.31 -1.21
C GLU A 43 10.48 -13.02 -1.31
N ARG A 44 9.58 -12.74 -0.36
CA ARG A 44 8.22 -13.29 -0.38
C ARG A 44 7.41 -12.73 -1.54
N TRP A 45 7.50 -11.42 -1.76
CA TRP A 45 6.90 -10.76 -2.92
C TRP A 45 7.38 -11.36 -4.23
N ASP A 46 8.69 -11.60 -4.36
CA ASP A 46 9.28 -12.22 -5.56
C ASP A 46 8.82 -13.66 -5.73
N ARG A 47 8.78 -14.47 -4.68
CA ARG A 47 8.22 -15.83 -4.75
C ARG A 47 6.75 -15.82 -5.18
N ASP A 48 5.94 -14.96 -4.58
CA ASP A 48 4.51 -14.90 -4.85
C ASP A 48 4.21 -14.42 -6.27
N ARG A 49 5.05 -13.52 -6.84
CA ARG A 49 4.91 -13.09 -8.23
C ARG A 49 5.14 -14.24 -9.22
N HIS A 50 6.02 -15.19 -8.90
CA HIS A 50 6.27 -16.36 -9.75
C HIS A 50 5.16 -17.40 -9.60
N ALA A 51 4.64 -17.58 -8.39
CA ALA A 51 3.56 -18.54 -8.11
C ALA A 51 2.23 -18.11 -8.74
N GLU A 52 1.92 -16.82 -8.72
CA GLU A 52 0.63 -16.27 -9.17
C GLU A 52 0.85 -15.06 -10.08
N PRO A 53 1.39 -15.21 -11.31
CA PRO A 53 1.84 -14.11 -12.15
C PRO A 53 0.75 -13.08 -12.47
N GLU A 54 -0.48 -13.54 -12.68
CA GLU A 54 -1.63 -12.69 -13.03
C GLU A 54 -2.22 -11.90 -11.85
N ALA A 55 -1.86 -12.25 -10.60
CA ALA A 55 -2.41 -11.57 -9.43
C ALA A 55 -1.83 -10.16 -9.30
N SER A 56 -2.69 -9.16 -9.13
CA SER A 56 -2.23 -7.80 -8.86
C SER A 56 -1.57 -7.73 -7.48
N ARG A 57 -0.42 -7.04 -7.39
CA ARG A 57 0.37 -6.94 -6.16
C ARG A 57 0.98 -5.57 -5.95
N ILE A 58 1.10 -5.17 -4.68
CA ILE A 58 1.81 -3.96 -4.26
C ILE A 58 2.44 -4.15 -2.89
N ILE A 59 3.53 -3.44 -2.64
CA ILE A 59 4.11 -3.28 -1.31
C ILE A 59 3.67 -1.94 -0.72
N LEU A 60 3.18 -1.95 0.53
CA LEU A 60 2.72 -0.75 1.23
C LEU A 60 3.58 -0.45 2.45
N THR A 61 3.90 0.82 2.65
CA THR A 61 4.62 1.31 3.84
C THR A 61 4.25 2.75 4.15
N HIS A 62 4.77 3.29 5.26
CA HIS A 62 4.40 4.62 5.75
C HIS A 62 5.18 5.77 5.08
N THR A 63 6.50 5.62 4.88
CA THR A 63 7.37 6.74 4.48
C THR A 63 7.83 6.63 3.02
N ASN A 64 8.13 7.78 2.41
CA ASN A 64 8.70 7.79 1.05
C ASN A 64 10.10 7.16 1.00
N ASP A 65 10.86 7.20 2.09
CA ASP A 65 12.20 6.61 2.17
C ASP A 65 12.13 5.09 2.08
N GLU A 66 11.20 4.47 2.82
CA GLU A 66 10.96 3.03 2.72
C GLU A 66 10.40 2.67 1.35
N VAL A 67 9.51 3.49 0.75
CA VAL A 67 9.03 3.27 -0.62
C VAL A 67 10.19 3.26 -1.62
N ARG A 68 11.15 4.19 -1.52
CA ARG A 68 12.33 4.23 -2.39
C ARG A 68 13.19 2.98 -2.22
N ALA A 69 13.45 2.57 -0.97
CA ALA A 69 14.23 1.37 -0.68
C ALA A 69 13.55 0.10 -1.21
N LEU A 70 12.24 -0.03 -1.02
CA LEU A 70 11.44 -1.17 -1.49
C LEU A 70 11.33 -1.23 -3.01
N ASN A 71 11.09 -0.09 -3.68
CA ASN A 71 11.08 -0.02 -5.14
C ASN A 71 12.43 -0.47 -5.73
N LYS A 72 13.54 0.00 -5.13
CA LYS A 72 14.88 -0.40 -5.54
C LYS A 72 15.09 -1.90 -5.37
N ALA A 73 14.80 -2.46 -4.20
CA ALA A 73 15.00 -3.87 -3.89
C ALA A 73 14.11 -4.79 -4.77
N ALA A 74 12.85 -4.44 -4.98
CA ALA A 74 11.94 -5.19 -5.85
C ALA A 74 12.42 -5.17 -7.30
N ARG A 75 12.86 -4.00 -7.80
CA ARG A 75 13.42 -3.88 -9.15
C ARG A 75 14.72 -4.66 -9.33
N GLU A 76 15.57 -4.72 -8.31
CA GLU A 76 16.78 -5.56 -8.32
C GLU A 76 16.44 -7.04 -8.47
N ARG A 77 15.36 -7.54 -7.85
CA ARG A 77 14.87 -8.91 -8.07
C ARG A 77 14.38 -9.14 -9.50
N MET A 78 13.61 -8.21 -10.05
CA MET A 78 13.17 -8.27 -11.46
C MET A 78 14.36 -8.31 -12.41
N ARG A 79 15.40 -7.50 -12.15
CA ARG A 79 16.65 -7.50 -12.93
C ARG A 79 17.39 -8.83 -12.82
N ALA A 80 17.54 -9.35 -11.60
CA ALA A 80 18.25 -10.61 -11.35
C ALA A 80 17.54 -11.82 -12.00
N ALA A 81 16.21 -11.77 -12.12
CA ALA A 81 15.42 -12.78 -12.81
C ALA A 81 15.46 -12.66 -14.35
N GLY A 82 16.01 -11.58 -14.90
CA GLY A 82 16.02 -11.33 -16.34
C GLY A 82 14.68 -10.80 -16.90
N ASP A 83 13.79 -10.33 -16.01
CA ASP A 83 12.46 -9.84 -16.38
C ASP A 83 12.44 -8.37 -16.83
N LEU A 84 13.60 -7.71 -16.83
CA LEU A 84 13.76 -6.32 -17.27
C LEU A 84 14.60 -6.25 -18.55
N GLY A 85 14.14 -5.43 -19.50
CA GLY A 85 14.89 -5.09 -20.70
C GLY A 85 16.07 -4.13 -20.44
N GLU A 86 16.59 -3.53 -21.51
CA GLU A 86 17.64 -2.54 -21.40
C GLU A 86 17.19 -1.29 -20.63
N GLU A 87 18.10 -0.75 -19.81
CA GLU A 87 17.81 0.43 -19.01
C GLU A 87 17.91 1.71 -19.84
N VAL A 88 16.83 2.50 -19.80
CA VAL A 88 16.79 3.83 -20.36
C VAL A 88 16.72 4.84 -19.23
N ARG A 89 17.64 5.81 -19.24
CA ARG A 89 17.60 6.95 -18.33
C ARG A 89 16.55 7.95 -18.84
N VAL A 90 15.59 8.28 -18.00
CA VAL A 90 14.48 9.17 -18.32
C VAL A 90 14.42 10.30 -17.30
N ASP A 91 14.27 11.53 -17.80
CA ASP A 91 13.96 12.69 -16.97
C ASP A 91 12.45 12.74 -16.71
N VAL A 92 12.10 12.47 -15.46
CA VAL A 92 10.71 12.49 -14.96
C VAL A 92 10.58 13.58 -13.90
N GLU A 93 9.35 13.95 -13.54
CA GLU A 93 9.06 15.12 -12.68
C GLU A 93 9.89 15.17 -11.39
N ARG A 94 10.10 14.00 -10.77
CA ARG A 94 10.83 13.87 -9.50
C ARG A 94 12.34 13.65 -9.67
N GLY A 95 12.89 14.04 -10.80
CA GLY A 95 14.30 13.87 -11.16
C GLY A 95 14.57 12.61 -11.98
N ALA A 96 15.74 12.58 -12.63
CA ALA A 96 16.15 11.51 -13.53
C ALA A 96 16.15 10.13 -12.86
N ARG A 97 15.63 9.11 -13.56
CA ARG A 97 15.61 7.71 -13.09
C ARG A 97 15.81 6.73 -14.25
N HIS A 98 16.21 5.51 -13.93
CA HIS A 98 16.31 4.42 -14.91
C HIS A 98 15.04 3.58 -14.89
N PHE A 99 14.50 3.35 -16.08
CA PHE A 99 13.39 2.43 -16.33
C PHE A 99 13.82 1.39 -17.37
N ALA A 100 13.09 0.29 -17.46
CA ALA A 100 13.25 -0.73 -18.48
C ALA A 100 11.88 -1.28 -18.92
N ASN A 101 11.79 -1.90 -20.10
CA ASN A 101 10.63 -2.72 -20.43
C ASN A 101 10.47 -3.81 -19.36
N GLY A 102 9.22 -4.07 -18.94
CA GLY A 102 8.90 -4.95 -17.82
C GLY A 102 8.85 -4.24 -16.46
N ASP A 103 9.28 -2.98 -16.34
CA ASP A 103 9.20 -2.27 -15.05
C ASP A 103 7.74 -2.02 -14.64
N ARG A 104 7.46 -2.27 -13.36
CA ARG A 104 6.23 -1.83 -12.70
C ARG A 104 6.28 -0.33 -12.45
N VAL A 105 5.24 0.40 -12.85
CA VAL A 105 5.18 1.86 -12.71
C VAL A 105 3.86 2.34 -12.13
N MET A 106 3.91 3.53 -11.51
CA MET A 106 2.75 4.25 -10.97
C MET A 106 2.64 5.64 -11.60
N PHE A 107 1.47 5.96 -12.14
CA PHE A 107 1.11 7.30 -12.57
C PHE A 107 0.86 8.20 -11.34
N LEU A 108 1.49 9.37 -11.28
CA LEU A 108 1.47 10.27 -10.13
C LEU A 108 0.59 11.50 -10.32
N ARG A 109 0.09 11.74 -11.55
CA ARG A 109 -0.83 12.84 -11.87
C ARG A 109 -2.01 12.31 -12.67
N ASN A 110 -3.20 12.85 -12.38
CA ASN A 110 -4.36 12.62 -13.24
C ASN A 110 -4.08 13.19 -14.64
N GLU A 111 -4.41 12.44 -15.68
CA GLU A 111 -4.36 12.93 -17.05
C GLU A 111 -5.53 12.36 -17.84
N ARG A 112 -6.47 13.25 -18.20
CA ARG A 112 -7.76 12.83 -18.77
C ARG A 112 -7.59 12.31 -20.20
N SER A 113 -6.69 12.91 -20.98
CA SER A 113 -6.40 12.48 -22.34
C SER A 113 -5.83 11.05 -22.39
N LEU A 114 -5.05 10.67 -21.38
CA LEU A 114 -4.50 9.33 -21.21
C LEU A 114 -5.44 8.38 -20.47
N GLY A 115 -6.53 8.89 -19.89
CA GLY A 115 -7.45 8.12 -19.06
C GLY A 115 -6.79 7.55 -17.79
N VAL A 116 -5.73 8.17 -17.28
CA VAL A 116 -5.02 7.72 -16.08
C VAL A 116 -5.31 8.64 -14.90
N LYS A 117 -5.34 8.04 -13.71
CA LYS A 117 -5.47 8.73 -12.43
C LYS A 117 -4.18 8.59 -11.63
N ASN A 118 -3.93 9.49 -10.69
CA ASN A 118 -2.90 9.32 -9.68
C ASN A 118 -3.14 8.01 -8.92
N GLY A 119 -2.11 7.16 -8.84
CA GLY A 119 -2.19 5.80 -8.29
C GLY A 119 -2.50 4.72 -9.32
N THR A 120 -2.74 5.05 -10.59
CA THR A 120 -2.87 4.03 -11.65
C THR A 120 -1.55 3.27 -11.76
N LEU A 121 -1.62 1.94 -11.73
CA LEU A 121 -0.48 1.06 -11.89
C LEU A 121 -0.47 0.42 -13.27
N GLY A 122 0.73 0.06 -13.72
CA GLY A 122 0.92 -0.67 -14.97
C GLY A 122 2.33 -1.20 -15.13
N VAL A 123 2.57 -1.88 -16.24
CA VAL A 123 3.86 -2.43 -16.65
C VAL A 123 4.30 -1.74 -17.94
N ILE A 124 5.57 -1.32 -18.02
CA ILE A 124 6.14 -0.75 -19.24
C ILE A 124 6.24 -1.84 -20.31
N GLU A 125 5.54 -1.65 -21.44
CA GLU A 125 5.63 -2.53 -22.63
C GLU A 125 6.72 -2.03 -23.60
N GLU A 126 6.81 -0.71 -23.77
CA GLU A 126 7.79 -0.08 -24.64
C GLU A 126 8.35 1.19 -24.00
N LEU A 127 9.65 1.41 -24.18
CA LEU A 127 10.37 2.51 -23.57
C LEU A 127 11.41 3.08 -24.53
N SER A 128 11.42 4.40 -24.64
CA SER A 128 12.51 5.17 -25.24
C SER A 128 12.79 6.41 -24.39
N ILE A 129 13.81 7.17 -24.77
CA ILE A 129 14.11 8.47 -24.16
C ILE A 129 13.01 9.53 -24.40
N GLN A 130 12.14 9.32 -25.40
CA GLN A 130 11.12 10.29 -25.82
C GLN A 130 9.71 9.88 -25.41
N SER A 131 9.43 8.58 -25.35
CA SER A 131 8.08 8.06 -25.18
C SER A 131 8.06 6.77 -24.35
N MET A 132 6.90 6.48 -23.78
CA MET A 132 6.65 5.27 -23.00
C MET A 132 5.27 4.71 -23.34
N ALA A 133 5.16 3.40 -23.43
CA ALA A 133 3.89 2.67 -23.49
C ALA A 133 3.75 1.79 -22.24
N VAL A 134 2.63 1.93 -21.54
CA VAL A 134 2.34 1.23 -20.29
C VAL A 134 1.04 0.44 -20.43
N ARG A 135 1.09 -0.86 -20.15
CA ARG A 135 -0.11 -1.68 -19.91
C ARG A 135 -0.59 -1.44 -18.50
N THR A 136 -1.73 -0.79 -18.34
CA THR A 136 -2.36 -0.59 -17.02
C THR A 136 -3.02 -1.87 -16.53
N ASP A 137 -3.22 -1.99 -15.22
CA ASP A 137 -3.84 -3.17 -14.59
C ASP A 137 -5.27 -3.46 -15.07
N ASP A 138 -5.97 -2.43 -15.55
CA ASP A 138 -7.28 -2.57 -16.16
C ASP A 138 -7.22 -2.98 -17.66
N GLY A 139 -6.04 -3.36 -18.14
CA GLY A 139 -5.79 -3.94 -19.46
C GLY A 139 -5.56 -2.93 -20.59
N ARG A 140 -5.65 -1.62 -20.32
CA ARG A 140 -5.47 -0.59 -21.36
C ARG A 140 -3.99 -0.39 -21.68
N SER A 141 -3.68 -0.10 -22.95
CA SER A 141 -2.36 0.36 -23.35
C SER A 141 -2.37 1.89 -23.42
N VAL A 142 -1.53 2.53 -22.61
CA VAL A 142 -1.41 3.99 -22.51
C VAL A 142 -0.04 4.38 -23.04
N ARG A 143 -0.01 5.06 -24.20
CA ARG A 143 1.22 5.58 -24.81
C ARG A 143 1.25 7.10 -24.71
N PHE A 144 2.40 7.65 -24.33
CA PHE A 144 2.59 9.09 -24.16
C PHE A 144 4.05 9.49 -24.44
N ASP A 145 4.22 10.75 -24.85
CA ASP A 145 5.52 11.39 -24.91
C ASP A 145 5.91 11.89 -23.52
N LEU A 146 7.17 11.66 -23.14
CA LEU A 146 7.71 12.06 -21.83
C LEU A 146 7.77 13.58 -21.65
N LYS A 147 7.82 14.34 -22.75
CA LYS A 147 7.71 15.81 -22.73
C LYS A 147 6.30 16.29 -22.31
N ASP A 148 5.27 15.50 -22.59
CA ASP A 148 3.87 15.85 -22.33
C ASP A 148 3.40 15.27 -20.99
N TYR A 149 3.96 14.13 -20.59
CA TYR A 149 3.69 13.49 -19.31
C TYR A 149 4.93 12.85 -18.68
N ALA A 150 5.44 13.49 -17.63
CA ALA A 150 6.62 13.07 -16.87
C ALA A 150 6.29 12.65 -15.41
N HIS A 151 5.02 12.55 -15.04
CA HIS A 151 4.59 12.27 -13.66
C HIS A 151 4.46 10.77 -13.41
N ILE A 152 5.57 10.04 -13.52
CA ILE A 152 5.60 8.59 -13.35
C ILE A 152 6.77 8.15 -12.45
N ASP A 153 6.60 7.07 -11.71
CA ASP A 153 7.64 6.51 -10.84
C ASP A 153 7.55 4.97 -10.80
N HIS A 154 8.53 4.30 -10.19
CA HIS A 154 8.43 2.87 -9.94
C HIS A 154 7.23 2.56 -9.04
N GLY A 155 6.50 1.51 -9.41
CA GLY A 155 5.20 1.15 -8.84
C GLY A 155 5.19 -0.17 -8.07
N TYR A 156 6.34 -0.70 -7.68
CA TYR A 156 6.43 -1.92 -6.87
C TYR A 156 5.95 -1.67 -5.44
N ALA A 157 6.28 -0.49 -4.90
CA ALA A 157 5.93 -0.03 -3.57
C ALA A 157 5.27 1.35 -3.59
N ALA A 158 4.39 1.60 -2.62
CA ALA A 158 3.72 2.87 -2.44
C ALA A 158 3.47 3.20 -0.97
N THR A 159 3.25 4.48 -0.68
CA THR A 159 2.78 4.86 0.64
C THR A 159 1.34 4.41 0.83
N ILE A 160 0.97 4.05 2.07
CA ILE A 160 -0.39 3.63 2.42
C ILE A 160 -1.44 4.67 2.00
N HIS A 161 -1.11 5.96 2.06
CA HIS A 161 -1.96 7.05 1.59
C HIS A 161 -2.29 6.96 0.09
N LYS A 162 -1.35 6.54 -0.74
CA LYS A 162 -1.56 6.35 -2.19
C LYS A 162 -2.39 5.12 -2.52
N ALA A 163 -2.47 4.15 -1.61
CA ALA A 163 -3.29 2.95 -1.75
C ALA A 163 -4.77 3.16 -1.40
N GLN A 164 -5.18 4.37 -1.00
CA GLN A 164 -6.58 4.66 -0.67
C GLN A 164 -7.48 4.49 -1.90
N GLY A 165 -8.44 3.58 -1.80
CA GLY A 165 -9.41 3.31 -2.88
C GLY A 165 -8.90 2.34 -3.94
N MET A 166 -7.69 1.79 -3.79
CA MET A 166 -7.20 0.69 -4.62
C MET A 166 -7.72 -0.63 -4.06
N THR A 167 -8.08 -1.55 -4.96
CA THR A 167 -8.31 -2.97 -4.64
C THR A 167 -7.24 -3.75 -5.36
N ILE A 168 -6.52 -4.59 -4.62
CA ILE A 168 -5.36 -5.33 -5.11
C ILE A 168 -5.55 -6.77 -4.64
N ASP A 169 -5.11 -7.75 -5.42
CA ASP A 169 -5.33 -9.15 -5.04
C ASP A 169 -4.47 -9.50 -3.83
N ARG A 170 -3.18 -9.11 -3.86
CA ARG A 170 -2.22 -9.36 -2.78
C ARG A 170 -1.45 -8.14 -2.34
N THR A 171 -1.26 -7.97 -1.04
CA THR A 171 -0.48 -6.84 -0.50
C THR A 171 0.58 -7.31 0.48
N HIS A 172 1.81 -6.81 0.36
CA HIS A 172 2.81 -6.92 1.41
C HIS A 172 2.90 -5.58 2.15
N VAL A 173 2.91 -5.59 3.48
CA VAL A 173 2.93 -4.38 4.30
C VAL A 173 4.18 -4.38 5.16
N LEU A 174 5.04 -3.37 5.02
CA LEU A 174 6.13 -3.13 5.97
C LEU A 174 5.62 -2.19 7.07
N ALA A 175 5.43 -2.72 8.28
CA ALA A 175 5.06 -1.93 9.43
C ALA A 175 6.25 -1.10 9.92
N THR A 176 5.99 0.17 10.24
CA THR A 176 6.99 1.08 10.82
C THR A 176 6.39 1.84 12.02
N PRO A 177 7.21 2.36 12.95
CA PRO A 177 6.71 3.06 14.14
C PRO A 177 5.86 4.31 13.87
N GLY A 178 5.91 4.84 12.65
CA GLY A 178 5.11 5.99 12.21
C GLY A 178 3.65 5.66 11.91
N MET A 179 3.31 4.38 11.75
CA MET A 179 1.94 3.92 11.46
C MET A 179 1.00 4.10 12.66
N ASP A 180 -0.29 4.12 12.35
CA ASP A 180 -1.38 4.30 13.29
C ASP A 180 -2.58 3.41 12.92
N ALA A 181 -3.71 3.57 13.60
CA ALA A 181 -4.93 2.81 13.34
C ALA A 181 -5.49 3.03 11.93
N HIS A 182 -5.38 4.24 11.39
CA HIS A 182 -5.83 4.55 10.04
C HIS A 182 -4.96 3.85 8.99
N GLY A 183 -3.64 4.00 9.10
CA GLY A 183 -2.68 3.33 8.24
C GLY A 183 -2.80 1.81 8.30
N SER A 184 -3.06 1.25 9.49
CA SER A 184 -3.27 -0.19 9.67
C SER A 184 -4.54 -0.67 8.96
N TYR A 185 -5.67 0.01 9.16
CA TYR A 185 -6.90 -0.31 8.44
C TYR A 185 -6.69 -0.20 6.93
N VAL A 186 -6.13 0.91 6.45
CA VAL A 186 -5.95 1.15 5.02
C VAL A 186 -4.96 0.19 4.39
N SER A 187 -3.90 -0.25 5.06
CA SER A 187 -2.93 -1.19 4.47
C SER A 187 -3.42 -2.63 4.49
N MET A 188 -4.05 -3.03 5.59
CA MET A 188 -4.43 -4.43 5.83
C MET A 188 -5.80 -4.82 5.26
N SER A 189 -6.57 -3.89 4.69
CA SER A 189 -7.92 -4.18 4.14
C SER A 189 -8.02 -4.02 2.61
N ARG A 190 -6.90 -3.84 1.90
CA ARG A 190 -6.89 -3.58 0.43
C ARG A 190 -6.77 -4.84 -0.41
N HIS A 191 -6.44 -5.96 0.23
CA HIS A 191 -6.29 -7.23 -0.45
C HIS A 191 -7.64 -7.89 -0.70
N ARG A 192 -7.76 -8.56 -1.83
CA ARG A 192 -8.86 -9.47 -2.13
C ARG A 192 -8.57 -10.89 -1.61
N ASP A 193 -7.33 -11.35 -1.80
CA ASP A 193 -6.97 -12.75 -1.60
C ASP A 193 -6.00 -12.95 -0.44
N GLY A 194 -5.01 -12.07 -0.25
CA GLY A 194 -4.09 -12.21 0.87
C GLY A 194 -3.26 -10.97 1.20
N MET A 195 -2.85 -10.85 2.45
CA MET A 195 -1.94 -9.80 2.91
C MET A 195 -0.87 -10.40 3.81
N GLU A 196 0.38 -10.01 3.59
CA GLU A 196 1.48 -10.33 4.49
C GLU A 196 1.96 -9.08 5.23
N LEU A 197 2.07 -9.15 6.55
CA LEU A 197 2.57 -8.09 7.42
C LEU A 197 4.00 -8.39 7.86
N HIS A 198 4.91 -7.45 7.65
CA HIS A 198 6.34 -7.57 7.97
C HIS A 198 6.77 -6.49 8.96
N TYR A 199 7.56 -6.84 9.97
CA TYR A 199 8.08 -5.85 10.93
C TYR A 199 9.43 -6.26 11.54
N GLY A 200 10.24 -5.26 11.88
CA GLY A 200 11.53 -5.42 12.55
C GLY A 200 11.42 -5.40 14.08
N SER A 201 12.22 -6.22 14.75
CA SER A 201 12.30 -6.25 16.22
C SER A 201 13.03 -5.03 16.81
N ASP A 202 13.91 -4.39 16.04
CA ASP A 202 14.51 -3.09 16.37
C ASP A 202 13.47 -1.97 16.52
N ASP A 203 12.44 -1.97 15.67
CA ASP A 203 11.36 -0.97 15.69
C ASP A 203 10.35 -1.21 16.82
N PHE A 204 9.92 -2.47 16.97
CA PHE A 204 8.80 -2.81 17.84
C PHE A 204 9.22 -3.59 19.07
N GLY A 205 10.29 -4.38 19.06
CA GLY A 205 10.74 -5.22 20.17
C GLY A 205 9.81 -6.40 20.47
N THR A 206 8.50 -6.17 20.59
CA THR A 206 7.48 -7.19 20.85
C THR A 206 6.24 -6.97 20.00
N ARG A 207 5.48 -8.06 19.81
CA ARG A 207 4.16 -8.04 19.19
C ARG A 207 3.20 -7.07 19.89
N ASP A 208 3.22 -7.01 21.22
CA ASP A 208 2.39 -6.07 21.98
C ASP A 208 2.67 -4.61 21.60
N ARG A 209 3.94 -4.26 21.36
CA ARG A 209 4.31 -2.90 20.94
C ARG A 209 3.90 -2.62 19.50
N LEU A 210 3.98 -3.62 18.62
CA LEU A 210 3.42 -3.56 17.26
C LEU A 210 1.92 -3.26 17.34
N VAL A 211 1.14 -4.10 18.03
CA VAL A 211 -0.31 -3.93 18.19
C VAL A 211 -0.63 -2.56 18.78
N ARG A 212 0.06 -2.15 19.85
CA ARG A 212 -0.13 -0.81 20.46
C ARG A 212 0.12 0.32 19.47
N THR A 213 1.16 0.21 18.64
CA THR A 213 1.50 1.23 17.64
C THR A 213 0.44 1.30 16.55
N LEU A 214 0.10 0.14 15.98
CA LEU A 214 -0.92 0.00 14.94
C LEU A 214 -2.34 0.32 15.44
N SER A 215 -2.56 0.42 16.75
CA SER A 215 -3.84 0.81 17.36
C SER A 215 -3.94 2.29 17.73
N ARG A 216 -2.87 3.10 17.57
CA ARG A 216 -2.88 4.51 17.99
C ARG A 216 -3.83 5.32 17.12
N ASP A 217 -4.60 6.23 17.73
CA ASP A 217 -5.40 7.22 17.00
C ASP A 217 -4.59 8.52 16.93
N ARG A 218 -4.00 8.82 15.76
CA ARG A 218 -3.14 9.99 15.54
C ARG A 218 -3.84 11.14 14.81
N ALA A 219 -5.17 11.20 14.84
CA ALA A 219 -5.96 12.22 14.13
C ALA A 219 -5.62 13.69 14.44
N LYS A 220 -4.72 13.98 15.40
CA LYS A 220 -4.35 15.35 15.83
C LYS A 220 -2.90 15.76 15.55
N ASP A 221 -1.99 14.85 15.23
CA ASP A 221 -0.56 15.18 15.07
C ASP A 221 -0.18 15.53 13.62
N MET A 222 -1.10 15.37 12.67
CA MET A 222 -0.80 15.57 11.25
C MET A 222 -0.96 17.02 10.79
N ALA A 223 -1.54 17.93 11.58
CA ALA A 223 -1.74 19.32 11.13
C ALA A 223 -0.41 20.08 10.90
N SER A 224 0.66 19.78 11.64
CA SER A 224 1.93 20.52 11.51
C SER A 224 2.82 20.06 10.36
N ASP A 225 2.66 18.81 9.90
CA ASP A 225 3.36 18.29 8.71
C ASP A 225 2.52 18.48 7.43
N TYR A 226 1.30 19.02 7.56
CA TYR A 226 0.29 19.15 6.49
C TYR A 226 0.28 20.49 5.75
N ASP A 227 1.08 21.48 6.16
CA ASP A 227 0.93 22.86 5.66
C ASP A 227 1.36 23.09 4.19
N GLN A 228 1.85 22.08 3.46
CA GLN A 228 2.37 22.31 2.10
C GLN A 228 1.62 21.65 0.93
N ILE A 229 0.63 20.77 1.13
CA ILE A 229 0.07 20.01 -0.02
C ILE A 229 -1.47 19.93 0.02
N HIS A 230 -2.10 20.96 -0.54
CA HIS A 230 -3.48 21.07 -1.03
C HIS A 230 -4.66 21.25 -0.03
N PRO A 231 -5.43 22.36 -0.16
CA PRO A 231 -6.49 22.76 0.78
C PRO A 231 -7.84 22.02 0.66
N ALA A 232 -8.00 21.07 -0.28
CA ALA A 232 -9.31 20.50 -0.63
C ALA A 232 -9.84 19.41 0.34
N GLN A 233 -9.07 18.98 1.34
CA GLN A 233 -9.51 17.98 2.33
C GLN A 233 -9.82 18.56 3.72
N SER A 234 -9.65 19.87 3.90
CA SER A 234 -9.92 20.62 5.15
C SER A 234 -11.41 20.76 5.52
N TYR A 235 -12.32 20.16 4.76
CA TYR A 235 -13.78 20.32 4.96
C TYR A 235 -14.37 19.38 6.02
N ALA A 236 -13.78 18.18 6.23
CA ALA A 236 -14.35 17.16 7.10
C ALA A 236 -13.92 17.30 8.59
N GLU A 237 -12.82 17.98 8.87
CA GLU A 237 -12.27 18.15 10.22
C GLU A 237 -13.12 19.11 11.07
N ARG A 238 -13.87 20.03 10.44
CA ARG A 238 -14.72 21.02 11.12
C ARG A 238 -15.96 20.44 11.81
N ARG A 239 -16.28 19.15 11.66
CA ARG A 239 -17.48 18.50 12.25
C ARG A 239 -17.24 17.61 13.46
N GLY A 240 -16.00 17.46 13.96
CA GLY A 240 -15.74 16.78 15.24
C GLY A 240 -16.03 15.26 15.28
N ILE A 241 -16.12 14.58 14.13
CA ILE A 241 -16.33 13.13 14.05
C ILE A 241 -14.97 12.43 13.90
N SER A 242 -14.62 11.52 14.81
CA SER A 242 -13.34 10.79 14.74
C SER A 242 -13.31 9.82 13.56
N PHE A 243 -12.11 9.52 13.02
CA PHE A 243 -11.96 8.57 11.91
C PHE A 243 -12.57 7.20 12.23
N ARG A 244 -12.39 6.72 13.45
CA ARG A 244 -12.98 5.48 13.96
C ARG A 244 -14.50 5.46 13.83
N GLN A 245 -15.19 6.56 14.13
CA GLN A 245 -16.64 6.64 14.00
C GLN A 245 -17.09 6.53 12.53
N ARG A 246 -16.33 7.11 11.59
CA ARG A 246 -16.60 7.00 10.14
C ARG A 246 -16.39 5.59 9.61
N VAL A 247 -15.30 4.93 9.99
CA VAL A 247 -15.04 3.54 9.56
C VAL A 247 -16.11 2.59 10.10
N VAL A 248 -16.51 2.76 11.37
CA VAL A 248 -17.62 2.00 11.95
C VAL A 248 -18.93 2.25 11.18
N GLU A 249 -19.21 3.47 10.75
CA GLU A 249 -20.41 3.78 9.96
C GLU A 249 -20.35 3.14 8.56
N ILE A 250 -19.20 3.20 7.88
CA ILE A 250 -18.98 2.53 6.59
C ILE A 250 -19.18 1.02 6.73
N VAL A 251 -18.59 0.41 7.76
CA VAL A 251 -18.76 -1.03 8.01
C VAL A 251 -20.18 -1.40 8.40
N ARG A 252 -20.92 -0.55 9.11
CA ARG A 252 -22.35 -0.76 9.37
C ARG A 252 -23.19 -0.78 8.08
N ARG A 253 -22.82 0.04 7.09
CA ARG A 253 -23.49 0.07 5.77
C ARG A 253 -23.12 -1.13 4.90
N ILE A 254 -21.86 -1.56 4.93
CA ILE A 254 -21.37 -2.67 4.10
C ILE A 254 -21.72 -4.04 4.71
N PHE A 255 -21.81 -4.14 6.04
CA PHE A 255 -22.04 -5.39 6.77
C PHE A 255 -23.14 -5.27 7.83
N PRO A 256 -24.42 -5.15 7.43
CA PRO A 256 -25.52 -4.83 8.35
C PRO A 256 -25.85 -5.91 9.39
N GLU A 257 -25.49 -7.18 9.19
CA GLU A 257 -26.19 -8.29 9.86
C GLU A 257 -25.73 -8.75 11.26
N LYS A 258 -24.65 -8.27 11.90
CA LYS A 258 -24.16 -8.93 13.14
C LYS A 258 -23.76 -8.07 14.34
N LEU A 259 -24.26 -6.83 14.45
CA LEU A 259 -24.07 -6.01 15.66
C LEU A 259 -25.23 -6.07 16.68
N ARG A 260 -26.29 -6.84 16.43
CA ARG A 260 -27.43 -6.94 17.38
C ARG A 260 -27.19 -7.87 18.58
N ASP A 261 -26.27 -8.84 18.51
CA ASP A 261 -26.22 -9.93 19.50
C ASP A 261 -25.24 -9.77 20.67
N ARG A 262 -24.54 -8.64 20.83
CA ARG A 262 -23.64 -8.43 21.98
C ARG A 262 -24.07 -7.35 22.98
N ALA A 263 -25.24 -6.74 22.80
CA ALA A 263 -25.79 -5.77 23.77
C ALA A 263 -26.65 -6.42 24.88
N GLN A 264 -26.90 -7.74 24.87
CA GLN A 264 -27.82 -8.39 25.82
C GLN A 264 -27.20 -9.43 26.77
N ARG A 265 -25.88 -9.53 26.90
CA ARG A 265 -25.24 -10.34 27.96
C ARG A 265 -24.48 -9.48 28.97
N ARG A 266 -25.21 -8.57 29.62
CA ARG A 266 -24.94 -8.06 30.97
C ARG A 266 -26.28 -7.71 31.62
N ARG A 267 -26.90 -8.71 32.24
CA ARG A 267 -27.78 -8.56 33.39
C ARG A 267 -27.40 -9.67 34.37
#